data_AF-A0A124ENA2-F1
#
_entry.id   AF-A0A124ENA2-F1
#
_cell.length_a   1.000
_cell.length_b   1.000
_cell.length_c   1.000
_cell.angle_alpha   90.00
_cell.angle_beta   90.00
_cell.angle_gamma   90.00
#
_symmetry.space_group_name_H-M   'P 1'
#
loop_
_entity.id
_entity.type
_entity.pdbx_description
1 polymer ?
#
loop_
_entity_poly.entity_id
_entity_poly.type
_entity_poly.pdbx_seq_one_letter_code
_entity_poly.pdbx_strand_id
1 'polypeptide(L)'
;MTLLGWQGDYAGGDLESFLEWAKGLPVPGLYEALREATCLEEVHRWRFPANLRRHYDKLTSLPEGFVVVGDANTSLNPLYAQGMSHGAIGTTILDRCLSEQRDAVAPSRIEGLSRRLHRAYSRFLDECWFTSTVEDYGAVSANGGGRLVSMAASWNLGKVTEMTWRDAGVAREFIDVMHLHAHPHR
;
A
#
# COMPACT_ATOMS: atom_id res chain seq x y z
N MET A 1 -14.79 -15.50 0.10
CA MET A 1 -14.35 -14.67 -1.04
C MET A 1 -14.39 -13.21 -0.62
N THR A 2 -13.46 -12.39 -1.08
CA THR A 2 -13.44 -10.95 -0.77
C THR A 2 -13.60 -10.16 -2.06
N LEU A 3 -14.54 -9.22 -2.07
CA LEU A 3 -14.78 -8.31 -3.18
C LEU A 3 -14.54 -6.88 -2.71
N LEU A 4 -14.06 -6.02 -3.61
CA LEU A 4 -13.68 -4.64 -3.30
C LEU A 4 -14.64 -3.69 -4.01
N GLY A 5 -15.30 -2.83 -3.23
CA GLY A 5 -16.10 -1.73 -3.74
C GLY A 5 -15.30 -0.42 -3.75
N TRP A 6 -15.60 0.47 -4.67
CA TRP A 6 -14.85 1.72 -4.88
C TRP A 6 -15.79 2.90 -5.15
N GLN A 7 -15.40 4.11 -4.74
CA GLN A 7 -16.12 5.36 -5.02
C GLN A 7 -17.62 5.38 -4.68
N GLY A 8 -18.01 4.77 -3.56
CA GLY A 8 -19.41 4.79 -3.12
C GLY A 8 -20.23 3.58 -3.59
N ASP A 9 -19.69 2.79 -4.51
CA ASP A 9 -20.27 1.52 -4.92
C ASP A 9 -19.79 0.40 -3.98
N TYR A 10 -20.53 0.21 -2.88
CA TYR A 10 -20.19 -0.75 -1.84
C TYR A 10 -21.33 -1.73 -1.61
N ALA A 11 -20.97 -2.99 -1.38
CA ALA A 11 -21.90 -4.01 -0.91
C ALA A 11 -22.52 -3.65 0.46
N GLY A 12 -23.74 -4.15 0.69
CA GLY A 12 -24.37 -4.10 2.01
C GLY A 12 -23.75 -5.11 3.00
N GLY A 13 -24.27 -5.11 4.23
CA GLY A 13 -23.65 -5.79 5.37
C GLY A 13 -24.13 -7.22 5.62
N ASP A 14 -24.98 -7.72 4.75
CA ASP A 14 -25.63 -9.01 4.85
C ASP A 14 -25.47 -9.76 3.52
N LEU A 15 -25.73 -11.06 3.54
CA LEU A 15 -25.52 -11.91 2.37
C LEU A 15 -26.40 -11.53 1.18
N GLU A 16 -27.65 -11.12 1.42
CA GLU A 16 -28.58 -10.75 0.36
C GLU A 16 -28.10 -9.50 -0.36
N SER A 17 -27.82 -8.43 0.39
CA SER A 17 -27.32 -7.17 -0.17
C SER A 17 -25.93 -7.31 -0.82
N PHE A 18 -25.08 -8.21 -0.31
CA PHE A 18 -23.80 -8.55 -0.93
C PHE A 18 -23.97 -9.26 -2.27
N LEU A 19 -24.87 -10.25 -2.36
CA LEU A 19 -25.16 -10.97 -3.60
C LEU A 19 -25.84 -10.08 -4.64
N GLU A 20 -26.79 -9.23 -4.23
CA GLU A 20 -27.41 -8.24 -5.13
C GLU A 20 -26.39 -7.26 -5.68
N TRP A 21 -25.47 -6.77 -4.85
CA TRP A 21 -24.37 -5.93 -5.32
C TRP A 21 -23.47 -6.68 -6.31
N ALA A 22 -23.14 -7.94 -6.03
CA ALA A 22 -22.29 -8.76 -6.89
C ALA A 22 -22.88 -9.00 -8.30
N LYS A 23 -24.21 -8.97 -8.47
CA LYS A 23 -24.87 -9.05 -9.80
C LYS A 23 -24.48 -7.90 -10.72
N GLY A 24 -24.19 -6.72 -10.16
CA GLY A 24 -23.81 -5.53 -10.91
C GLY A 24 -22.39 -5.55 -11.46
N LEU A 25 -21.56 -6.52 -11.03
CA LEU A 25 -20.16 -6.60 -11.45
C LEU A 25 -20.05 -7.00 -12.93
N PRO A 26 -19.04 -6.50 -13.66
CA PRO A 26 -18.85 -6.76 -15.10
C PRO A 26 -18.43 -8.21 -15.41
N VAL A 27 -18.44 -9.11 -14.42
CA VAL A 27 -18.05 -10.52 -14.52
C VAL A 27 -19.23 -11.39 -14.08
N PRO A 28 -20.19 -11.70 -14.98
CA PRO A 28 -21.42 -12.41 -14.61
C PRO A 28 -21.18 -13.78 -13.95
N GLY A 29 -20.13 -14.50 -14.36
CA GLY A 29 -19.78 -15.80 -13.78
C GLY A 29 -19.41 -15.74 -12.29
N LEU A 30 -19.00 -14.58 -11.79
CA LEU A 30 -18.70 -14.37 -10.37
C LEU A 30 -19.97 -14.44 -9.53
N TYR A 31 -21.05 -13.78 -9.98
CA TYR A 31 -22.34 -13.83 -9.31
C TYR A 31 -22.90 -15.26 -9.33
N GLU A 32 -22.84 -15.96 -10.47
CA GLU A 32 -23.35 -17.34 -10.55
C GLU A 32 -22.61 -18.29 -9.60
N ALA A 33 -21.28 -18.18 -9.53
CA ALA A 33 -20.48 -18.97 -8.59
C ALA A 33 -20.81 -18.65 -7.13
N LEU A 34 -21.04 -17.37 -6.79
CA LEU A 34 -21.41 -16.94 -5.44
C LEU A 34 -22.82 -17.36 -5.06
N ARG A 35 -23.77 -17.34 -6.01
CA ARG A 35 -25.16 -17.77 -5.83
C ARG A 35 -25.26 -19.25 -5.46
N GLU A 36 -24.40 -20.09 -6.02
CA GLU A 36 -24.37 -21.53 -5.77
C GLU A 36 -23.46 -21.92 -4.59
N ALA A 37 -22.63 -20.99 -4.11
CA ALA A 37 -21.76 -21.21 -2.97
C ALA A 37 -22.53 -21.21 -1.65
N THR A 38 -22.08 -22.02 -0.69
CA THR A 38 -22.56 -21.96 0.70
C THR A 38 -21.73 -20.96 1.48
N CYS A 39 -22.38 -19.97 2.09
CA CYS A 39 -21.72 -19.04 3.00
C CYS A 39 -21.43 -19.73 4.33
N LEU A 40 -20.16 -19.86 4.70
CA LEU A 40 -19.75 -20.56 5.93
C LEU A 40 -19.85 -19.67 7.18
N GLU A 41 -19.75 -18.35 7.00
CA GLU A 41 -19.74 -17.34 8.05
C GLU A 41 -20.57 -16.12 7.61
N GLU A 42 -20.84 -15.19 8.52
CA GLU A 42 -21.53 -13.96 8.18
C GLU A 42 -20.72 -13.09 7.22
N VAL A 43 -21.40 -12.28 6.41
CA VAL A 43 -20.72 -11.31 5.54
C VAL A 43 -20.14 -10.19 6.40
N HIS A 44 -18.82 -10.09 6.41
CA HIS A 44 -18.12 -9.01 7.09
C HIS A 44 -17.82 -7.86 6.14
N ARG A 45 -18.21 -6.64 6.55
CA ARG A 45 -17.78 -5.41 5.89
C ARG A 45 -16.61 -4.79 6.60
N TRP A 46 -15.63 -4.40 5.82
CA TRP A 46 -14.52 -3.59 6.29
C TRP A 46 -14.35 -2.40 5.35
N ARG A 47 -14.18 -1.20 5.93
CA ARG A 47 -13.99 0.04 5.20
C ARG A 47 -12.63 0.62 5.54
N PHE A 48 -11.77 0.74 4.55
CA PHE A 48 -10.54 1.50 4.66
C PHE A 48 -10.89 2.99 4.69
N PRO A 49 -10.59 3.73 5.79
CA PRO A 49 -11.00 5.12 5.89
C PRO A 49 -10.12 6.04 5.03
N ALA A 50 -8.80 5.86 5.10
CA ALA A 50 -7.82 6.66 4.36
C ALA A 50 -6.41 6.09 4.53
N ASN A 51 -5.53 6.40 3.57
CA ASN A 51 -4.09 6.25 3.73
C ASN A 51 -3.61 7.08 4.91
N LEU A 52 -2.78 6.49 5.77
CA LEU A 52 -2.20 7.14 6.93
C LEU A 52 -0.72 6.86 7.01
N ARG A 53 0.10 7.92 6.99
CA ARG A 53 1.54 7.84 7.23
C ARG A 53 1.91 8.63 8.48
N ARG A 54 2.63 7.97 9.39
CA ARG A 54 3.15 8.60 10.61
C ARG A 54 4.63 8.92 10.45
N HIS A 55 4.98 10.21 10.52
CA HIS A 55 6.35 10.70 10.32
C HIS A 55 7.22 10.56 11.59
N TYR A 56 7.46 9.33 12.05
CA TYR A 56 8.35 9.05 13.17
C TYR A 56 9.80 9.51 12.92
N ASP A 57 10.20 9.63 11.64
CA ASP A 57 11.48 10.17 11.19
C ASP A 57 11.67 11.66 11.47
N LYS A 58 10.57 12.41 11.61
CA LYS A 58 10.55 13.86 11.86
C LYS A 58 10.41 14.21 13.35
N LEU A 59 10.24 13.23 14.24
CA LEU A 59 10.14 13.50 15.67
C LEU A 59 11.48 13.99 16.23
N THR A 60 11.44 15.15 16.89
CA THR A 60 12.62 15.79 17.49
C THR A 60 13.13 15.00 18.71
N SER A 61 12.20 14.46 19.50
CA SER A 61 12.47 13.58 20.64
C SER A 61 11.80 12.23 20.44
N LEU A 62 12.59 11.22 20.07
CA LEU A 62 12.15 9.84 19.98
C LEU A 62 12.89 8.99 21.02
N PRO A 63 12.21 8.15 21.82
CA PRO A 63 12.89 7.27 22.75
C PRO A 63 13.83 6.29 22.03
N GLU A 64 15.00 6.04 22.62
CA GLU A 64 15.88 4.98 22.15
C GLU A 64 15.24 3.61 22.39
N GLY A 65 15.46 2.67 21.46
CA GLY A 65 14.82 1.35 21.47
C GLY A 65 13.35 1.34 20.99
N PHE A 66 12.73 2.49 20.75
CA PHE A 66 11.37 2.56 20.21
C PHE A 66 11.32 2.42 18.68
N VAL A 67 10.81 1.29 18.22
CA VAL A 67 10.71 0.91 16.81
C VAL A 67 9.23 0.74 16.42
N VAL A 68 8.85 1.27 15.25
CA VAL A 68 7.50 1.12 14.69
C VAL A 68 7.61 0.72 13.22
N VAL A 69 7.04 -0.45 12.88
CA VAL A 69 7.06 -1.04 11.54
C VAL A 69 5.65 -1.46 11.09
N GLY A 70 5.47 -1.66 9.79
CA GLY A 70 4.19 -2.08 9.20
C GLY A 70 3.08 -1.04 9.32
N ASP A 71 1.84 -1.49 9.46
CA ASP A 71 0.65 -0.63 9.51
C ASP A 71 0.61 0.32 10.72
N ALA A 72 1.33 -0.01 11.78
CA ALA A 72 1.53 0.90 12.92
C ALA A 72 2.31 2.15 12.51
N ASN A 73 3.20 2.05 11.53
CA ASN A 73 3.91 3.19 10.96
C ASN A 73 3.11 3.84 9.83
N THR A 74 2.76 3.04 8.81
CA THR A 74 2.06 3.51 7.62
C THR A 74 1.01 2.49 7.18
N SER A 75 -0.25 2.92 7.12
CA SER A 75 -1.38 2.14 6.62
C SER A 75 -1.74 2.63 5.23
N LEU A 76 -1.63 1.74 4.25
CA LEU A 76 -1.89 2.01 2.83
C LEU A 76 -3.17 1.30 2.39
N ASN A 77 -3.78 1.82 1.32
CA ASN A 77 -4.98 1.25 0.73
C ASN A 77 -4.70 -0.21 0.33
N PRO A 78 -5.44 -1.17 0.90
CA PRO A 78 -5.20 -2.59 0.63
C PRO A 78 -5.59 -3.01 -0.79
N LEU A 79 -6.26 -2.13 -1.56
CA LEU A 79 -6.53 -2.34 -2.98
C LEU A 79 -5.25 -2.70 -3.76
N TYR A 80 -4.11 -2.13 -3.36
CA TYR A 80 -2.82 -2.38 -4.00
C TYR A 80 -2.09 -3.61 -3.46
N ALA A 81 -2.64 -4.29 -2.45
CA ALA A 81 -2.07 -5.49 -1.82
C ALA A 81 -0.61 -5.32 -1.31
N GLN A 82 -0.12 -4.10 -1.11
CA GLN A 82 1.26 -3.83 -0.72
C GLN A 82 1.55 -4.00 0.79
N GLY A 83 0.51 -4.18 1.63
CA GLY A 83 0.66 -4.17 3.10
C GLY A 83 1.64 -5.23 3.64
N MET A 84 1.59 -6.46 3.13
CA MET A 84 2.49 -7.55 3.57
C MET A 84 3.94 -7.30 3.15
N SER A 85 4.15 -6.87 1.89
CA SER A 85 5.48 -6.54 1.37
C SER A 85 6.09 -5.36 2.12
N HIS A 86 5.28 -4.34 2.41
CA HIS A 86 5.67 -3.17 3.20
C HIS A 86 6.17 -3.55 4.61
N GLY A 87 5.45 -4.45 5.31
CA GLY A 87 5.87 -4.96 6.61
C GLY A 87 7.16 -5.80 6.56
N ALA A 88 7.30 -6.65 5.54
CA ALA A 88 8.48 -7.49 5.34
C ALA A 88 9.74 -6.65 5.03
N ILE A 89 9.62 -5.65 4.16
CA ILE A 89 10.71 -4.73 3.84
C ILE A 89 11.06 -3.88 5.07
N GLY A 90 10.07 -3.37 5.81
CA GLY A 90 10.30 -2.67 7.07
C GLY A 90 11.10 -3.49 8.08
N THR A 91 10.81 -4.79 8.17
CA THR A 91 11.54 -5.73 9.04
C THR A 91 12.95 -6.00 8.52
N THR A 92 13.15 -6.07 7.21
CA THR A 92 14.47 -6.21 6.58
C THR A 92 15.35 -4.98 6.86
N ILE A 93 14.77 -3.78 6.81
CA ILE A 93 15.47 -2.53 7.17
C ILE A 93 15.84 -2.54 8.65
N LEU A 94 14.95 -3.01 9.53
CA LEU A 94 15.24 -3.19 10.95
C LEU A 94 16.42 -4.15 11.17
N ASP A 95 16.41 -5.33 10.55
CA ASP A 95 17.48 -6.31 10.66
C ASP A 95 18.83 -5.74 10.21
N ARG A 96 18.85 -5.01 9.09
CA ARG A 96 20.04 -4.30 8.62
C ARG A 96 20.55 -3.29 9.65
N CYS A 97 19.68 -2.43 10.18
CA CYS A 97 20.07 -1.44 11.18
C CYS A 97 20.61 -2.09 12.47
N LEU A 98 20.04 -3.22 12.88
CA LEU A 98 20.51 -3.98 14.04
C LEU A 98 21.88 -4.62 13.78
N SER A 99 22.09 -5.18 12.58
CA SER A 99 23.38 -5.78 12.19
C SER A 99 24.48 -4.73 12.09
N GLU A 100 24.23 -3.60 11.41
CA GLU A 100 25.17 -2.48 11.34
C GLU A 100 25.51 -1.92 12.74
N GLN A 101 24.54 -1.92 13.67
CA GLN A 101 24.79 -1.49 15.04
C GLN A 101 25.69 -2.45 15.81
N ARG A 102 25.45 -3.76 15.69
CA ARG A 102 26.26 -4.81 16.33
C ARG A 102 27.71 -4.79 15.83
N ASP A 103 27.92 -4.46 14.56
CA ASP A 103 29.24 -4.43 13.95
C ASP A 103 30.01 -3.14 14.31
N ALA A 104 29.31 -2.01 14.42
CA ALA A 104 29.92 -0.70 14.70
C ALA A 104 30.14 -0.41 16.20
N VAL A 105 29.32 -1.01 17.08
CA VAL A 105 29.30 -0.72 18.52
C VAL A 105 29.14 -2.01 19.31
N ALA A 106 29.58 -2.03 20.57
CA ALA A 106 29.37 -3.20 21.45
C ALA A 106 27.89 -3.66 21.45
N PRO A 107 27.60 -4.98 21.48
CA PRO A 107 26.26 -5.56 21.23
C PRO A 107 25.12 -5.04 22.12
N SER A 108 25.42 -4.37 23.23
CA SER A 108 24.45 -3.86 24.20
C SER A 108 24.07 -2.39 24.01
N ARG A 109 24.69 -1.68 23.06
CA ARG A 109 24.42 -0.26 22.81
C ARG A 109 23.39 -0.09 21.71
N ILE A 110 22.31 0.65 22.00
CA ILE A 110 21.20 0.89 21.06
C ILE A 110 21.04 2.37 20.71
N GLU A 111 21.93 3.24 21.19
CA GLU A 111 21.83 4.67 20.97
C GLU A 111 21.84 5.01 19.47
N GLY A 112 20.87 5.83 19.04
CA GLY A 112 20.68 6.22 17.66
C GLY A 112 20.08 5.14 16.76
N LEU A 113 19.75 3.94 17.26
CA LEU A 113 19.11 2.88 16.48
C LEU A 113 17.75 3.34 15.98
N SER A 114 16.88 3.81 16.88
CA SER A 114 15.51 4.22 16.53
C SER A 114 15.53 5.29 15.44
N ARG A 115 16.36 6.33 15.61
CA ARG A 115 16.47 7.43 14.65
C ARG A 115 16.96 6.96 13.27
N ARG A 116 17.97 6.09 13.22
CA ARG A 116 18.49 5.56 11.95
C ARG A 116 17.45 4.70 11.24
N LEU A 117 16.78 3.82 11.98
CA LEU A 117 15.72 2.98 11.46
C LEU A 117 14.60 3.82 10.85
N HIS A 118 14.02 4.76 11.61
CA HIS A 118 12.90 5.55 11.12
C HIS A 118 13.29 6.41 9.91
N ARG A 119 14.53 6.91 9.84
CA ARG A 119 15.04 7.60 8.65
C ARG A 119 15.19 6.69 7.44
N ALA A 120 15.77 5.49 7.63
CA ALA A 120 15.93 4.51 6.54
C ALA A 120 14.56 4.03 6.04
N TYR A 121 13.66 3.73 6.97
CA TYR A 121 12.31 3.27 6.65
C TYR A 121 11.46 4.36 6.00
N SER A 122 11.60 5.62 6.42
CA SER A 122 10.90 6.76 5.79
C SER A 122 11.24 6.93 4.31
N ARG A 123 12.48 6.63 3.88
CA ARG A 123 12.86 6.68 2.46
C ARG A 123 12.13 5.64 1.63
N PHE A 124 12.07 4.40 2.11
CA PHE A 124 11.28 3.35 1.46
C PHE A 124 9.78 3.71 1.46
N LEU A 125 9.28 4.28 2.55
CA LEU A 125 7.90 4.76 2.64
C LEU A 125 7.60 5.91 1.68
N ASP A 126 8.56 6.78 1.36
CA ASP A 126 8.39 7.81 0.34
C ASP A 126 8.08 7.20 -1.03
N GLU A 127 8.74 6.10 -1.38
CA GLU A 127 8.52 5.37 -2.63
C GLU A 127 7.13 4.71 -2.65
N CYS A 128 6.78 3.94 -1.61
CA CYS A 128 5.45 3.32 -1.52
C CYS A 128 4.31 4.35 -1.46
N TRP A 129 4.55 5.48 -0.78
CA TRP A 129 3.57 6.57 -0.72
C TRP A 129 3.40 7.21 -2.09
N PHE A 130 4.48 7.41 -2.85
CA PHE A 130 4.39 7.94 -4.20
C PHE A 130 3.57 7.02 -5.11
N THR A 131 3.87 5.72 -5.15
CA THR A 131 3.13 4.76 -5.98
C THR A 131 1.66 4.69 -5.58
N SER A 132 1.36 4.54 -4.28
CA SER A 132 -0.02 4.44 -3.80
C SER A 132 -0.82 5.73 -4.03
N THR A 133 -0.20 6.91 -3.87
CA THR A 133 -0.91 8.19 -4.02
C THR A 133 -1.14 8.56 -5.48
N VAL A 134 -0.24 8.16 -6.40
CA VAL A 134 -0.43 8.41 -7.85
C VAL A 134 -1.60 7.57 -8.38
N GLU A 135 -1.84 6.39 -7.82
CA GLU A 135 -2.95 5.51 -8.22
C GLU A 135 -4.28 5.83 -7.51
N ASP A 136 -4.25 6.12 -6.19
CA ASP A 136 -5.46 6.50 -5.44
C ASP A 136 -5.95 7.89 -5.82
N TYR A 137 -5.01 8.76 -6.16
CA TYR A 137 -5.25 10.16 -6.43
C TYR A 137 -4.62 10.57 -7.76
N GLY A 138 -5.47 10.42 -8.78
CA GLY A 138 -5.55 11.32 -9.93
C GLY A 138 -5.49 12.84 -9.60
N ALA A 139 -5.52 13.19 -8.31
CA ALA A 139 -5.60 14.53 -7.76
C ALA A 139 -4.69 14.65 -6.52
N VAL A 140 -3.40 14.94 -6.72
CA VAL A 140 -2.60 15.56 -5.64
C VAL A 140 -3.33 16.81 -5.19
N SER A 141 -3.79 16.78 -3.96
CA SER A 141 -4.02 17.98 -3.16
C SER A 141 -3.55 17.84 -1.71
N ALA A 142 -3.00 16.70 -1.30
CA ALA A 142 -2.69 16.49 0.12
C ALA A 142 -1.25 16.79 0.56
N ASN A 143 -0.27 16.98 -0.35
CA ASN A 143 1.13 17.15 0.04
C ASN A 143 1.92 18.22 -0.74
N GLY A 144 1.28 19.35 -1.08
CA GLY A 144 2.00 20.55 -1.56
C GLY A 144 2.69 20.45 -2.93
N GLY A 145 2.55 19.33 -3.66
CA GLY A 145 2.90 19.23 -5.07
C GLY A 145 1.90 20.02 -5.91
N GLY A 146 2.39 20.86 -6.84
CA GLY A 146 1.52 21.67 -7.68
C GLY A 146 0.54 20.79 -8.47
N ARG A 147 -0.73 21.21 -8.52
CA ARG A 147 -1.84 20.55 -9.24
C ARG A 147 -1.51 20.10 -10.68
N LEU A 148 -0.53 20.73 -11.32
CA LEU A 148 -0.06 20.38 -12.66
C LEU A 148 0.78 19.08 -12.68
N VAL A 149 1.64 18.87 -11.67
CA VAL A 149 2.49 17.68 -11.55
C VAL A 149 1.64 16.43 -11.37
N SER A 150 0.55 16.56 -10.62
CA SER A 150 -0.37 15.45 -10.37
C SER A 150 -1.21 15.08 -11.55
N MET A 151 -1.76 16.06 -12.26
CA MET A 151 -2.47 15.79 -13.50
C MET A 151 -1.55 15.12 -14.53
N ALA A 152 -0.29 15.53 -14.61
CA ALA A 152 0.70 14.89 -15.48
C ALA A 152 1.02 13.45 -15.06
N ALA A 153 1.24 13.20 -13.75
CA ALA A 153 1.47 11.85 -13.22
C ALA A 153 0.28 10.91 -13.46
N SER A 154 -0.94 11.42 -13.24
CA SER A 154 -2.19 10.68 -13.41
C SER A 154 -2.47 10.35 -14.87
N TRP A 155 -2.17 11.31 -15.77
CA TRP A 155 -2.26 11.09 -17.21
C TRP A 155 -1.24 10.06 -17.69
N ASN A 156 0.00 10.13 -17.20
CA ASN A 156 1.05 9.17 -17.51
C ASN A 156 0.66 7.77 -17.03
N LEU A 157 0.18 7.63 -15.79
CA LEU A 157 -0.29 6.38 -15.24
C LEU A 157 -1.45 5.80 -16.08
N GLY A 158 -2.45 6.61 -16.43
CA GLY A 158 -3.54 6.17 -17.31
C GLY A 158 -3.05 5.65 -18.66
N LYS A 159 -1.99 6.27 -19.21
CA LYS A 159 -1.35 5.82 -20.45
C LYS A 159 -0.55 4.53 -20.27
N VAL A 160 0.18 4.38 -19.16
CA VAL A 160 0.91 3.15 -18.83
C VAL A 160 -0.07 1.99 -18.65
N THR A 161 -1.16 2.19 -17.90
CA THR A 161 -2.21 1.18 -17.71
C THR A 161 -2.85 0.78 -19.04
N GLU A 162 -3.16 1.74 -19.93
CA GLU A 162 -3.67 1.42 -21.28
C GLU A 162 -2.64 0.59 -22.09
N MET A 163 -1.35 0.90 -21.96
CA MET A 163 -0.28 0.17 -22.64
C MET A 163 -0.05 -1.23 -22.08
N THR A 164 -0.31 -1.48 -20.78
CA THR A 164 -0.21 -2.84 -20.22
C THR A 164 -1.12 -3.85 -20.92
N TRP A 165 -2.21 -3.39 -21.54
CA TRP A 165 -3.15 -4.27 -22.27
C TRP A 165 -2.63 -4.64 -23.66
N ARG A 166 -1.61 -3.95 -24.17
CA ARG A 166 -1.09 -4.10 -25.53
C ARG A 166 0.36 -4.57 -25.58
N ASP A 167 1.13 -4.37 -24.51
CA ASP A 167 2.55 -4.69 -24.43
C ASP A 167 2.87 -5.47 -23.14
N ALA A 168 3.33 -6.72 -23.29
CA ALA A 168 3.67 -7.60 -22.19
C ALA A 168 4.93 -7.16 -21.41
N GLY A 169 5.85 -6.43 -22.05
CA GLY A 169 7.03 -5.86 -21.40
C GLY A 169 6.65 -4.71 -20.47
N VAL A 170 5.78 -3.81 -20.94
CA VAL A 170 5.23 -2.71 -20.11
C VAL A 170 4.38 -3.26 -18.97
N ALA A 171 3.55 -4.28 -19.24
CA ALA A 171 2.78 -4.95 -18.19
C ALA A 171 3.67 -5.57 -17.11
N ARG A 172 4.81 -6.17 -17.49
CA ARG A 172 5.75 -6.78 -16.55
C ARG A 172 6.42 -5.74 -15.65
N GLU A 173 6.99 -4.68 -16.24
CA GLU A 173 7.61 -3.61 -15.44
C GLU A 173 6.61 -2.93 -14.51
N PHE A 174 5.38 -2.68 -14.99
CA PHE A 174 4.31 -2.16 -14.16
C PHE A 174 3.99 -3.07 -12.97
N ILE A 175 3.87 -4.38 -13.21
CA ILE A 175 3.65 -5.39 -12.17
C ILE A 175 4.83 -5.44 -11.19
N ASP A 176 6.07 -5.39 -11.68
CA ASP A 176 7.28 -5.45 -10.85
C ASP A 176 7.40 -4.22 -9.94
N VAL A 177 7.05 -3.03 -10.42
CA VAL A 177 6.98 -1.82 -9.59
C VAL A 177 5.84 -1.93 -8.57
N MET A 178 4.66 -2.37 -9.00
CA MET A 178 3.49 -2.49 -8.13
C MET A 178 3.67 -3.51 -7.01
N HIS A 179 4.43 -4.58 -7.24
CA HIS A 179 4.74 -5.60 -6.24
C HIS A 179 6.06 -5.32 -5.48
N LEU A 180 6.66 -4.14 -5.66
CA LEU A 180 7.89 -3.71 -5.00
C LEU A 180 9.12 -4.58 -5.32
N HIS A 181 9.13 -5.22 -6.50
CA HIS A 181 10.27 -5.96 -7.03
C HIS A 181 11.28 -5.03 -7.75
N ALA A 182 10.81 -3.90 -8.26
CA ALA A 182 11.62 -2.91 -8.97
C ALA A 182 11.26 -1.48 -8.54
N HIS A 183 12.21 -0.55 -8.75
CA HIS A 183 12.02 0.86 -8.44
C HIS A 183 11.32 1.59 -9.60
N PRO A 184 10.39 2.53 -9.35
CA PRO A 184 9.65 3.27 -10.37
C PRO A 184 10.47 4.20 -11.30
N HIS A 185 11.81 4.20 -11.24
CA HIS A 185 12.69 5.12 -11.98
C HIS A 185 13.79 4.43 -12.78
N ARG A 186 13.56 3.17 -13.21
CA ARG A 186 14.47 2.52 -14.15
C ARG A 186 14.30 3.03 -15.58
#